data_AF-A0A831W797-F1
#
_entry.id   AF-A0A831W797-F1
#
_cell.length_a   1.000
_cell.length_b   1.000
_cell.length_c   1.000
_cell.angle_alpha   90.00
_cell.angle_beta   90.00
_cell.angle_gamma   90.00
#
_symmetry.space_group_name_H-M   'P 1'
#
loop_
_entity.id
_entity.type
_entity.pdbx_description
1 polymer ?
#
loop_
_entity_poly.entity_id
_entity_poly.type
_entity_poly.pdbx_seq_one_letter_code
_entity_poly.pdbx_strand_id
1 'polypeptide(L)' 'FHPGENVGCGKDYTLFALKDGQVVFQVKGPKKRKFVSIVPA' A
#
# COMPACT_ATOMS: atom_id res chain seq x y z
N PHE A 1 -4.70 7.54 -0.71
CA PHE A 1 -4.09 6.30 -0.22
C PHE A 1 -2.59 6.38 -0.42
N HIS A 2 -1.77 5.69 0.37
CA HIS A 2 -0.31 5.76 0.33
C HIS A 2 0.28 4.36 0.23
N PRO A 3 1.47 4.19 -0.39
CA PRO A 3 2.15 2.91 -0.47
C PRO A 3 2.53 2.43 0.93
N GLY A 4 2.03 1.26 1.29
CA GLY A 4 2.41 0.51 2.48
C GLY A 4 3.44 -0.57 2.13
N GLU A 5 3.40 -1.69 2.85
CA GLU A 5 4.36 -2.77 2.64
C GLU A 5 4.09 -3.49 1.31
N ASN A 6 5.15 -3.84 0.57
CA ASN A 6 5.06 -4.53 -0.73
C ASN A 6 4.21 -3.80 -1.80
N VAL A 7 4.08 -2.47 -1.71
CA VAL A 7 3.36 -1.64 -2.68
C VAL A 7 4.28 -0.52 -3.18
N GLY A 8 4.40 -0.40 -4.50
CA GLY A 8 5.09 0.69 -5.20
C GLY A 8 4.13 1.82 -5.57
N CYS A 9 4.69 2.97 -5.97
CA CYS A 9 3.93 4.14 -6.43
C CYS A 9 4.53 4.65 -7.74
N GLY A 10 3.72 4.67 -8.80
CA GLY A 10 4.08 5.17 -10.11
C GLY A 10 4.26 6.69 -10.14
N LYS A 11 4.77 7.21 -11.27
CA LYS A 11 4.95 8.66 -11.50
C LYS A 11 3.62 9.42 -11.47
N ASP A 12 2.55 8.77 -11.92
CA ASP A 12 1.16 9.25 -11.91
C ASP A 12 0.44 8.94 -10.57
N TYR A 13 1.19 8.49 -9.56
CA TYR A 13 0.69 8.06 -8.26
C TYR A 13 -0.15 6.78 -8.25
N THR A 14 -0.15 6.01 -9.34
CA THR A 14 -0.77 4.68 -9.37
C THR A 14 -0.06 3.73 -8.41
N LEU A 15 -0.80 3.07 -7.52
CA LEU A 15 -0.24 2.07 -6.61
C LEU A 15 -0.24 0.69 -7.28
N PHE A 16 0.88 -0.04 -7.18
CA PHE A 16 1.03 -1.37 -7.77
C PHE A 16 1.72 -2.33 -6.79
N ALA A 17 1.40 -3.62 -6.90
CA ALA A 17 1.98 -4.66 -6.07
C ALA A 17 3.44 -4.92 -6.47
N LEU A 18 4.32 -5.05 -5.46
CA LEU A 18 5.71 -5.48 -5.65
C LEU A 18 5.91 -6.98 -5.43
N LYS A 19 4.92 -7.64 -4.82
CA LYS A 19 4.85 -9.09 -4.57
C LYS A 19 3.41 -9.56 -4.70
N ASP A 20 3.23 -10.84 -4.99
CA ASP A 20 1.92 -11.49 -4.95
C ASP A 20 1.44 -11.65 -3.51
N GLY A 21 0.12 -11.61 -3.33
CA GLY A 21 -0.51 -11.75 -2.02
C GLY A 21 -1.86 -11.04 -1.93
N GLN A 22 -2.34 -10.83 -0.71
CA GLN A 22 -3.63 -10.20 -0.44
C GLN A 22 -3.49 -8.70 -0.18
N VAL A 23 -4.39 -7.91 -0.76
CA VAL A 23 -4.46 -6.46 -0.57
C VAL A 23 -5.05 -6.14 0.80
N VAL A 24 -4.36 -5.31 1.58
CA VAL A 24 -4.80 -4.87 2.91
C VAL A 24 -4.83 -3.34 2.98
N PHE A 25 -5.96 -2.80 3.43
CA PHE A 25 -6.16 -1.36 3.66
C PHE A 25 -6.07 -1.04 5.16
N GLN A 26 -5.31 0.00 5.53
CA GLN A 26 -5.14 0.39 6.93
C GLN A 26 -5.09 1.91 7.08
N VAL A 27 -5.52 2.41 8.24
CA VAL A 27 -5.30 3.80 8.66
C VAL A 27 -4.19 3.80 9.71
N LYS A 28 -3.09 4.51 9.48
CA LYS A 28 -1.96 4.55 10.42
C LYS A 28 -1.25 5.90 10.49
N GLY A 29 -0.40 6.04 11.50
CA GLY A 29 0.42 7.23 11.77
C GLY A 29 -0.34 8.41 12.39
N PRO A 30 0.38 9.46 12.83
CA PRO A 30 -0.20 10.58 13.57
C PRO A 30 -1.20 11.41 12.75
N LYS A 31 -1.07 11.38 11.41
CA LYS A 31 -1.98 12.06 10.47
C LYS A 31 -3.16 11.19 10.01
N LYS A 32 -3.35 10.00 10.61
CA LYS A 32 -4.42 9.04 10.25
C LYS A 32 -4.56 8.85 8.73
N ARG A 33 -3.43 8.66 8.05
CA ARG A 33 -3.40 8.49 6.59
C ARG A 33 -3.81 7.06 6.22
N LYS A 34 -4.48 6.90 5.08
CA LYS A 34 -4.87 5.58 4.52
C LYS A 34 -3.72 4.98 3.71
N PHE A 35 -3.32 3.75 4.02
CA PHE A 35 -2.27 2.99 3.35
C PHE A 35 -2.81 1.71 2.72
N VAL A 36 -2.14 1.26 1.66
CA VAL A 36 -2.40 -0.02 0.97
C VAL A 36 -1.15 -0.87 1.05
N SER A 37 -1.25 -2.10 1.51
CA SER A 37 -0.12 -3.05 1.59
C SER A 37 -0.51 -4.38 0.94
N ILE A 38 0.48 -5.18 0.54
CA ILE A 38 0.28 -6.59 0.19
C ILE A 38 0.85 -7.49 1.29
N VAL A 39 0.03 -8.39 1.82
CA VAL A 39 0.49 -9.49 2.69
C VAL A 39 0.77 -10.70 1.80
N PRO A 40 2.04 -11.15 1.68
CA PRO A 40 2.38 -12.32 0.89
C PRO A 40 1.59 -13.56 1.32
N ALA A 41 1.29 -14.44 0.36
CA ALA A 41 0.73 -15.76 0.63
C ALA A 41 1.77 -16.72 1.19
#